data_AF-A0A2N0ZR07-F1
#
_entry.id   AF-A0A2N0ZR07-F1
#
_cell.length_a   1.000
_cell.length_b   1.000
_cell.length_c   1.000
_cell.angle_alpha   90.00
_cell.angle_beta   90.00
_cell.angle_gamma   90.00
#
_symmetry.space_group_name_H-M   'P 1'
#
loop_
_entity.id
_entity.type
_entity.pdbx_description
1 polymer ?
#
loop_
_entity_poly.entity_id
_entity_poly.type
_entity_poly.pdbx_seq_one_letter_code
_entity_poly.pdbx_strand_id
1 'polypeptide(L)'
;MSLSLLGAVVLTLSGCATTQSLTPQQCQSSNWQEVGYADGSQGRSGAYFGHYTNSCASVGGASPNRIQWEQGRQQGLKNYCTELNAYKLGREGYDWQPVCPLEGIEKLEEAYSQGRYYYIRQRDLDYLRSPYPFGYRHAGFGYGYRPFGYGW
;
A
#
# COMPACT_ATOMS: atom_id res chain seq x y z
N MET A 1 31.77 -45.24 22.09
CA MET A 1 30.55 -44.42 21.88
C MET A 1 30.87 -43.04 22.40
N SER A 2 31.24 -42.14 21.49
CA SER A 2 31.86 -40.84 21.81
C SER A 2 30.81 -39.72 21.86
N LEU A 3 31.14 -38.71 22.68
CA LEU A 3 30.34 -37.64 23.26
C LEU A 3 29.52 -36.72 22.31
N SER A 4 28.46 -36.19 22.91
CA SER A 4 27.64 -35.00 22.61
C SER A 4 28.37 -33.78 22.00
N LEU A 5 27.68 -32.97 21.19
CA LEU A 5 27.38 -31.55 21.46
C LEU A 5 26.59 -30.87 20.32
N LEU A 6 25.44 -30.30 20.69
CA LEU A 6 24.86 -29.00 20.30
C LEU A 6 25.20 -28.40 18.93
N GLY A 7 24.18 -28.30 18.08
CA GLY A 7 24.13 -27.38 16.93
C GLY A 7 22.77 -26.71 16.83
N ALA A 8 22.40 -25.91 17.84
CA ALA A 8 21.20 -25.08 17.79
C ALA A 8 21.43 -23.95 16.78
N VAL A 9 20.95 -24.15 15.55
CA VAL A 9 20.91 -23.11 14.52
C VAL A 9 19.80 -22.13 14.90
N VAL A 10 20.20 -21.03 15.53
CA VAL A 10 19.34 -19.88 15.80
C VAL A 10 19.09 -19.16 14.47
N LEU A 11 17.92 -19.40 13.89
CA LEU A 11 17.37 -18.61 12.79
C LEU A 11 16.96 -17.24 13.36
N THR A 12 17.87 -16.27 13.34
CA THR A 12 17.50 -14.87 13.58
C THR A 12 16.78 -14.34 12.35
N LEU A 13 15.44 -14.45 12.34
CA LEU A 13 14.61 -13.64 11.45
C LEU A 13 14.64 -12.19 11.95
N SER A 14 15.65 -11.41 11.52
CA SER A 14 15.63 -9.95 11.60
C SER A 14 14.71 -9.37 10.52
N GLY A 15 13.43 -9.72 10.59
CA GLY A 15 12.36 -9.14 9.78
C GLY A 15 11.79 -7.89 10.41
N CYS A 16 12.62 -6.91 10.76
CA CYS A 16 12.11 -5.55 10.95
C CYS A 16 12.08 -4.91 9.58
N ALA A 17 10.92 -4.99 8.92
CA ALA A 17 10.57 -4.06 7.86
C ALA A 17 10.78 -2.66 8.43
N THR A 18 11.87 -2.01 8.05
CA THR A 18 12.09 -0.60 8.30
C THR A 18 11.01 0.14 7.55
N THR A 19 9.88 0.37 8.22
CA THR A 19 9.09 1.56 7.96
C THR A 19 10.08 2.71 8.09
N GLN A 20 10.56 3.25 6.98
CA GLN A 20 11.47 4.38 6.95
C GLN A 20 10.69 5.60 7.44
N SER A 21 10.42 5.67 8.75
CA SER A 21 10.14 6.90 9.43
C SER A 21 11.35 7.79 9.18
N LEU A 22 11.16 8.88 8.42
CA LEU A 22 12.28 9.75 8.09
C LEU A 22 12.96 10.19 9.39
N THR A 23 14.25 9.88 9.51
CA THR A 23 15.03 10.41 10.61
C THR A 23 15.31 11.90 10.36
N PRO A 24 15.55 12.67 11.42
CA PRO A 24 16.03 14.04 11.34
C PRO A 24 17.10 14.31 10.27
N GLN A 25 18.07 13.39 10.14
CA GLN A 25 19.16 13.51 9.17
C GLN A 25 18.70 13.28 7.73
N GLN A 26 17.70 12.42 7.50
CA GLN A 26 17.16 12.16 6.16
C GLN A 26 16.50 13.41 5.57
N CYS A 27 15.90 14.28 6.39
CA CYS A 27 15.33 15.53 5.89
C CYS A 27 16.36 16.48 5.24
N GLN A 28 17.63 16.41 5.63
CA GLN A 28 18.71 17.28 5.14
C GLN A 28 19.56 16.64 4.03
N SER A 29 19.73 15.31 4.06
CA SER A 29 20.62 14.60 3.14
C SER A 29 19.92 13.63 2.17
N SER A 30 18.60 13.49 2.23
CA SER A 30 17.88 12.62 1.30
C SER A 30 17.84 13.20 -0.12
N ASN A 31 18.03 12.30 -1.09
CA ASN A 31 17.71 12.58 -2.47
C ASN A 31 16.18 12.64 -2.64
N TRP A 32 15.61 13.84 -2.62
CA TRP A 32 14.17 14.05 -2.73
C TRP A 32 13.58 13.51 -4.03
N GLN A 33 14.36 13.45 -5.12
CA GLN A 33 13.90 12.84 -6.37
C GLN A 33 13.71 11.33 -6.22
N GLU A 34 14.59 10.62 -5.52
CA GLU A 34 14.45 9.18 -5.28
C GLU A 34 13.28 8.88 -4.33
N VAL A 35 13.13 9.69 -3.28
CA VAL A 35 11.96 9.62 -2.39
C VAL A 35 10.67 9.83 -3.18
N GLY A 36 10.63 10.85 -4.03
CA GLY A 36 9.52 11.12 -4.93
C GLY A 36 9.23 9.94 -5.86
N TYR A 37 10.25 9.34 -6.46
CA TYR A 37 10.10 8.18 -7.34
C TYR A 37 9.50 6.97 -6.61
N ALA A 38 9.98 6.68 -5.39
CA ALA A 38 9.43 5.62 -4.55
C ALA A 38 7.96 5.91 -4.18
N ASP A 39 7.63 7.15 -3.88
CA ASP A 39 6.26 7.58 -3.58
C ASP A 39 5.33 7.47 -4.78
N GLY A 40 5.81 7.91 -5.95
CA GLY A 40 5.09 7.83 -7.21
C GLY A 40 4.82 6.39 -7.63
N SER A 41 5.79 5.49 -7.44
CA SER A 41 5.61 4.06 -7.75
C SER A 41 4.63 3.35 -6.81
N GLN A 42 4.33 3.94 -5.64
CA GLN A 42 3.29 3.50 -4.72
C GLN A 42 1.94 4.21 -4.92
N GLY A 43 1.84 5.16 -5.85
CA GLY A 43 0.61 5.91 -6.11
C GLY A 43 0.29 6.98 -5.06
N ARG A 44 1.30 7.48 -4.33
CA ARG A 44 1.07 8.55 -3.33
C ARG A 44 0.68 9.85 -4.03
N SER A 45 -0.33 10.50 -3.48
CA SER A 45 -0.83 11.78 -4.00
C SER A 45 0.12 12.94 -3.67
N GLY A 46 -0.02 14.05 -4.40
CA GLY A 46 0.75 15.27 -4.14
C GLY A 46 0.57 15.82 -2.71
N ALA A 47 -0.59 15.54 -2.08
CA ALA A 47 -0.88 15.93 -0.71
C ALA A 47 0.02 15.20 0.31
N TYR A 48 0.56 14.04 -0.04
CA TYR A 48 1.43 13.26 0.83
C TYR A 48 2.72 14.02 1.20
N PHE A 49 3.15 14.97 0.36
CA PHE A 49 4.30 15.83 0.66
C PHE A 49 4.16 16.60 1.99
N GLY A 50 2.92 16.91 2.40
CA GLY A 50 2.64 17.54 3.70
C GLY A 50 3.13 16.71 4.90
N HIS A 51 3.20 15.38 4.76
CA HIS A 51 3.79 14.55 5.81
C HIS A 51 5.28 14.81 5.98
N TYR A 52 6.01 15.07 4.89
CA TYR A 52 7.43 15.42 4.96
C TYR A 52 7.65 16.81 5.55
N THR A 53 6.84 17.79 5.17
CA THR A 53 6.96 19.14 5.74
C THR A 53 6.73 19.12 7.24
N ASN A 54 5.74 18.36 7.71
CA ASN A 54 5.44 18.24 9.15
C ASN A 54 6.52 17.46 9.90
N SER A 55 6.99 16.35 9.31
CA SER A 55 8.01 15.48 9.95
C SER A 55 9.39 16.14 10.01
N CYS A 56 9.73 16.98 9.03
CA CYS A 56 11.01 17.69 8.99
C CYS A 56 10.97 19.03 9.74
N ALA A 57 9.80 19.65 9.92
CA ALA A 57 9.65 20.86 10.71
C ALA A 57 10.01 20.65 12.19
N SER A 58 9.71 19.48 12.75
CA SER A 58 10.03 19.13 14.15
C SER A 58 11.54 18.99 14.42
N VAL A 59 12.36 18.93 13.37
CA VAL A 59 13.78 18.61 13.42
C VAL A 59 14.68 19.86 13.43
N GLY A 60 14.16 21.02 13.02
CA GLY A 60 14.92 22.27 13.01
C GLY A 60 15.93 22.35 11.86
N GLY A 61 15.57 23.02 10.77
CA GLY A 61 16.52 23.46 9.73
C GLY A 61 16.69 22.53 8.53
N ALA A 62 15.89 21.47 8.40
CA ALA A 62 15.88 20.61 7.22
C ALA A 62 14.60 20.84 6.40
N SER A 63 14.71 21.46 5.24
CA SER A 63 13.54 21.75 4.38
C SER A 63 13.45 20.74 3.23
N PRO A 64 12.36 19.95 3.16
CA PRO A 64 12.08 19.10 2.01
C PRO A 64 12.04 19.87 0.70
N ASN A 65 12.66 19.33 -0.36
CA ASN A 65 12.60 19.93 -1.69
C ASN A 65 11.39 19.42 -2.47
N ARG A 66 10.33 20.23 -2.51
CA ARG A 66 9.07 19.90 -3.21
C ARG A 66 9.26 19.67 -4.71
N ILE A 67 10.12 20.44 -5.36
CA ILE A 67 10.29 20.39 -6.82
C ILE A 67 10.97 19.07 -7.21
N GLN A 68 12.05 18.71 -6.53
CA GLN A 68 12.75 17.44 -6.77
C GLN A 68 11.87 16.24 -6.47
N TRP A 69 11.13 16.29 -5.35
CA TRP A 69 10.17 15.24 -5.00
C TRP A 69 9.08 15.07 -6.06
N GLU A 70 8.47 16.15 -6.52
CA GLU A 70 7.42 16.08 -7.54
C GLU A 70 7.97 15.53 -8.87
N GLN A 71 9.17 15.93 -9.28
CA GLN A 71 9.83 15.38 -10.48
C GLN A 71 10.04 13.87 -10.37
N GLY A 72 10.55 13.40 -9.24
CA GLY A 72 10.67 11.98 -8.94
C GLY A 72 9.32 11.26 -8.98
N ARG A 73 8.31 11.85 -8.34
CA ARG A 73 6.95 11.30 -8.24
C ARG A 73 6.32 11.10 -9.61
N GLN A 74 6.44 12.08 -10.50
CA GLN A 74 5.95 11.95 -11.87
C GLN A 74 6.66 10.82 -12.65
N GLN A 75 7.96 10.59 -12.38
CA GLN A 75 8.67 9.46 -12.98
C GLN A 75 8.19 8.12 -12.40
N GLY A 76 8.01 8.03 -11.08
CA GLY A 76 7.52 6.83 -10.40
C GLY A 76 6.08 6.48 -10.79
N LEU A 77 5.23 7.49 -10.99
CA LEU A 77 3.84 7.31 -11.42
C LEU A 77 3.73 6.58 -12.76
N LYS A 78 4.72 6.68 -13.65
CA LYS A 78 4.71 5.91 -14.91
C LYS A 78 4.68 4.40 -14.68
N ASN A 79 5.26 3.93 -13.57
CA ASN A 79 5.24 2.52 -13.20
C ASN A 79 3.95 2.14 -12.46
N TYR A 80 3.39 3.06 -11.68
CA TYR A 80 2.13 2.84 -10.97
C TYR A 80 0.92 2.86 -11.91
N CYS A 81 0.90 3.80 -12.86
CA CYS A 81 -0.18 4.05 -13.82
C CYS A 81 -0.09 3.13 -15.03
N THR A 82 -0.19 1.82 -14.76
CA THR A 82 -0.25 0.78 -15.78
C THR A 82 -1.49 -0.07 -15.59
N GLU A 83 -2.07 -0.55 -16.70
CA GLU A 83 -3.28 -1.40 -16.66
C GLU A 83 -3.06 -2.65 -15.80
N LEU A 84 -1.88 -3.28 -15.92
CA LEU A 84 -1.52 -4.45 -15.14
C LEU A 84 -1.48 -4.16 -13.64
N ASN A 85 -0.89 -3.03 -13.22
CA ASN A 85 -0.83 -2.66 -11.81
C ASN A 85 -2.21 -2.29 -11.27
N ALA A 86 -3.03 -1.55 -12.04
CA ALA A 86 -4.40 -1.24 -11.69
C ALA A 86 -5.24 -2.52 -11.47
N TYR A 87 -5.17 -3.47 -12.41
CA TYR A 87 -5.81 -4.78 -12.26
C TYR A 87 -5.32 -5.53 -11.02
N LYS A 88 -4.00 -5.58 -10.80
CA LYS A 88 -3.40 -6.24 -9.63
C LYS A 88 -3.92 -5.66 -8.31
N LEU A 89 -3.92 -4.33 -8.17
CA LEU A 89 -4.45 -3.66 -6.98
C LEU A 89 -5.92 -4.03 -6.74
N GLY A 90 -6.74 -4.02 -7.79
CA GLY A 90 -8.13 -4.46 -7.71
C GLY A 90 -8.27 -5.92 -7.27
N ARG A 91 -7.45 -6.82 -7.84
CA ARG A 91 -7.44 -8.27 -7.52
C ARG A 91 -7.04 -8.56 -6.08
N GLU A 92 -6.14 -7.77 -5.53
CA GLU A 92 -5.66 -7.89 -4.15
C GLU A 92 -6.59 -7.18 -3.15
N GLY A 93 -7.55 -6.39 -3.64
CA GLY A 93 -8.51 -5.66 -2.82
C GLY A 93 -8.01 -4.33 -2.28
N TYR A 94 -6.88 -3.83 -2.79
CA TYR A 94 -6.38 -2.50 -2.48
C TYR A 94 -7.19 -1.42 -3.22
N ASP A 95 -7.18 -0.23 -2.65
CA ASP A 95 -7.80 0.93 -3.29
C ASP A 95 -6.82 1.56 -4.28
N TRP A 96 -7.32 1.87 -5.48
CA TRP A 96 -6.57 2.58 -6.50
C TRP A 96 -6.72 4.08 -6.33
N GLN A 97 -5.61 4.80 -6.43
CA GLN A 97 -5.59 6.25 -6.24
C GLN A 97 -5.75 6.97 -7.58
N PRO A 98 -6.61 8.02 -7.69
CA PRO A 98 -6.80 8.80 -8.91
C PRO A 98 -5.67 9.82 -9.12
N VAL A 99 -4.43 9.33 -9.15
CA VAL A 99 -3.20 10.14 -9.29
C VAL A 99 -2.59 10.04 -10.69
N CYS A 100 -3.17 9.21 -11.54
CA CYS A 100 -2.71 8.98 -12.91
C CYS A 100 -3.15 10.09 -13.86
N PRO A 101 -2.42 10.29 -14.97
CA PRO A 101 -2.84 11.21 -16.02
C PRO A 101 -4.25 10.88 -16.53
N LEU A 102 -4.97 11.91 -16.97
CA LEU A 102 -6.31 11.74 -17.56
C LEU A 102 -6.28 10.97 -18.88
N GLU A 103 -5.17 11.03 -19.61
CA GLU A 103 -4.99 10.28 -20.84
C GLU A 103 -4.96 8.77 -20.54
N GLY A 104 -5.94 8.04 -21.07
CA GLY A 104 -6.06 6.59 -20.87
C GLY A 104 -6.60 6.17 -19.49
N ILE A 105 -7.12 7.11 -18.69
CA ILE A 105 -7.64 6.82 -17.35
C ILE A 105 -8.78 5.79 -17.36
N GLU A 106 -9.64 5.82 -18.39
CA GLU A 106 -10.74 4.87 -18.56
C GLU A 106 -10.27 3.42 -18.61
N LYS A 107 -9.15 3.14 -19.30
CA LYS A 107 -8.58 1.80 -19.38
C LYS A 107 -8.01 1.34 -18.04
N LEU A 108 -7.42 2.25 -17.28
CA LEU A 108 -6.91 1.96 -15.93
C LEU A 108 -8.06 1.65 -14.97
N GLU A 109 -9.13 2.44 -15.01
CA GLU A 109 -10.34 2.24 -14.22
C GLU A 109 -11.03 0.93 -14.57
N GLU A 110 -11.13 0.61 -15.86
CA GLU A 110 -11.68 -0.67 -16.32
C GLU A 110 -10.83 -1.83 -15.79
N ALA A 111 -9.51 -1.80 -15.97
CA ALA A 111 -8.60 -2.83 -15.45
C ALA A 111 -8.73 -3.01 -13.93
N TYR A 112 -8.77 -1.90 -13.18
CA TYR A 112 -9.01 -1.92 -11.74
C TYR A 112 -10.36 -2.57 -11.38
N SER A 113 -11.44 -2.17 -12.06
CA SER A 113 -12.79 -2.68 -11.83
C SER A 113 -12.89 -4.19 -12.09
N GLN A 114 -12.24 -4.68 -13.15
CA GLN A 114 -12.14 -6.11 -13.47
C GLN A 114 -11.40 -6.86 -12.35
N GLY A 115 -10.29 -6.31 -11.86
CA GLY A 115 -9.57 -6.88 -10.72
C GLY A 115 -10.45 -6.94 -9.46
N ARG A 116 -11.12 -5.82 -9.15
CA ARG A 116 -11.97 -5.68 -7.98
C ARG A 116 -13.18 -6.62 -8.01
N TYR A 117 -13.76 -6.85 -9.19
CA TYR A 117 -14.81 -7.83 -9.38
C TYR A 117 -14.39 -9.20 -8.86
N TYR A 118 -13.23 -9.72 -9.29
CA TYR A 118 -12.78 -11.03 -8.84
C TYR A 118 -12.41 -11.07 -7.36
N TYR A 119 -11.84 -10.00 -6.81
CA TYR A 119 -11.59 -9.90 -5.37
C TYR A 119 -12.89 -10.08 -4.58
N ILE A 120 -13.97 -9.38 -4.99
CA ILE A 120 -15.28 -9.48 -4.34
C ILE A 120 -15.83 -10.90 -4.44
N ARG A 121 -15.74 -11.54 -5.62
CA ARG A 121 -16.23 -12.92 -5.81
C ARG A 121 -15.44 -13.94 -4.99
N GLN A 122 -14.12 -13.78 -4.89
CA GLN A 122 -13.29 -14.64 -4.06
C GLN A 122 -13.70 -14.50 -2.59
N ARG A 123 -13.85 -13.26 -2.12
CA ARG A 123 -14.29 -12.95 -0.76
C ARG A 123 -15.71 -13.49 -0.46
N ASP A 124 -16.63 -13.44 -1.43
CA ASP A 124 -17.96 -14.06 -1.32
C ASP A 124 -17.86 -15.58 -1.11
N LEU A 125 -17.02 -16.25 -1.92
CA LEU A 125 -16.81 -17.69 -1.82
C LEU A 125 -16.16 -18.08 -0.49
N ASP A 126 -15.15 -17.33 -0.05
CA ASP A 126 -14.45 -17.57 1.22
C ASP A 126 -15.40 -17.40 2.42
N TYR A 127 -16.29 -16.41 2.35
CA TYR A 127 -17.35 -16.24 3.34
C TYR A 127 -18.32 -17.43 3.36
N LEU A 128 -18.80 -17.88 2.19
CA LEU A 128 -19.74 -19.01 2.11
C LEU A 128 -19.13 -20.34 2.55
N ARG A 129 -17.80 -20.48 2.48
CA ARG A 129 -17.06 -21.65 2.98
C ARG A 129 -16.86 -21.64 4.50
N SER A 130 -17.10 -20.51 5.17
CA SER A 130 -17.04 -20.43 6.63
C SER A 130 -18.06 -21.40 7.26
N PRO A 131 -17.77 -22.03 8.41
CA PRO A 131 -18.72 -22.91 9.09
C PRO A 131 -20.06 -22.26 9.45
N TYR A 132 -20.08 -20.93 9.61
CA TYR A 132 -21.28 -20.15 9.95
C TYR A 132 -21.43 -18.93 9.04
N PRO A 133 -21.73 -19.13 7.74
CA PRO A 133 -21.79 -18.06 6.76
C PRO A 133 -23.03 -17.17 6.92
N PHE A 134 -24.00 -17.50 7.79
CA PHE A 134 -25.14 -16.61 8.09
C PHE A 134 -25.22 -16.23 9.57
N GLY A 135 -24.18 -16.58 10.34
CA GLY A 135 -24.05 -16.37 11.78
C GLY A 135 -25.03 -17.21 12.63
N TYR A 136 -24.58 -17.60 13.83
CA TYR A 136 -25.50 -17.78 14.97
C TYR A 136 -25.64 -16.41 15.63
N ARG A 137 -26.87 -15.88 15.68
CA ARG A 137 -27.17 -14.55 16.26
C ARG A 137 -26.85 -14.57 17.76
N HIS A 138 -25.64 -14.19 18.15
CA HIS A 138 -25.38 -13.58 19.44
C HIS A 138 -24.72 -12.22 19.23
N ALA A 139 -25.28 -11.24 19.93
CA ALA A 139 -25.10 -9.81 19.76
C ALA A 139 -23.63 -9.35 19.81
N GLY A 140 -23.28 -8.40 18.95
CA GLY A 140 -22.12 -7.52 19.12
C GLY A 140 -21.30 -7.32 17.85
N PHE A 141 -21.30 -6.08 17.36
CA PHE A 141 -20.38 -5.52 16.36
C PHE A 141 -20.64 -5.86 14.88
N GLY A 142 -21.54 -5.06 14.29
CA GLY A 142 -21.90 -5.08 12.87
C GLY A 142 -20.84 -4.51 11.91
N TYR A 143 -19.67 -5.13 11.85
CA TYR A 143 -18.67 -4.90 10.79
C TYR A 143 -18.34 -6.20 10.02
N GLY A 144 -19.21 -7.19 10.07
CA GLY A 144 -19.07 -8.40 9.28
C GLY A 144 -19.24 -8.11 7.79
N TYR A 145 -18.33 -8.63 6.97
CA TYR A 145 -18.48 -8.64 5.52
C TYR A 145 -19.89 -9.17 5.15
N ARG A 146 -20.64 -8.39 4.39
CA ARG A 146 -21.95 -8.78 3.85
C ARG A 146 -21.78 -9.12 2.37
N PRO A 147 -21.48 -10.38 2.01
CA PRO A 147 -21.72 -10.81 0.65
C PRO A 147 -23.20 -10.56 0.38
N PHE A 148 -23.54 -9.98 -0.77
CA PHE A 148 -24.90 -9.55 -1.15
C PHE A 148 -25.42 -8.25 -0.50
N GLY A 149 -24.57 -7.47 0.18
CA GLY A 149 -24.94 -6.11 0.59
C GLY A 149 -25.05 -5.18 -0.62
N TYR A 150 -26.24 -5.07 -1.22
CA TYR A 150 -26.58 -3.96 -2.10
C TYR A 150 -26.63 -2.69 -1.25
N GLY A 151 -25.58 -1.88 -1.28
CA GLY A 151 -25.65 -0.51 -0.82
C GLY A 151 -26.52 0.26 -1.81
N TRP A 152 -27.77 0.51 -1.44
CA TRP A 152 -28.55 1.59 -2.03
C TRP A 152 -28.10 2.91 -1.40
#